data_AF-A0A496WKT0-F1
#
_entry.id   AF-A0A496WKT0-F1
#
_cell.length_a   1.000
_cell.length_b   1.000
_cell.length_c   1.000
_cell.angle_alpha   90.00
_cell.angle_beta   90.00
_cell.angle_gamma   90.00
#
_symmetry.space_group_name_H-M   'P 1'
#
loop_
_entity.id
_entity.type
_entity.pdbx_description
1 polymer ?
#
loop_
_entity_poly.entity_id
_entity_poly.type
_entity_poly.pdbx_seq_one_letter_code
_entity_poly.pdbx_strand_id
1 'polypeptide(L)'
;MLTNICMHRDWLLTAGGAKTREHTTSAMKSCVSQTYPPLPGILLCVIMLGMASSADAGSLYKWIDENGEVRYTDRVPQSASKRQQQTLNDQGIVIDTKEAAKPPEELAAIKQAEKERKKRLLAEKRDNEAQRKKDQALLLTFSSEAELELAKDERIEVLDSIIQLIYKSMAGTNKKLVELENLADQNYLTKGLEVPGGLAQNIEVLSRKNLSRDNQLRQKLTEKNRIESQFEIDLARYRALSN
;
A
#
# COMPACT_ATOMS: atom_id res chain seq x y z
N MET A 1 -29.52 -6.63 37.60
CA MET A 1 -30.15 -5.32 37.40
C MET A 1 -29.16 -4.47 36.61
N LEU A 2 -29.26 -4.49 35.28
CA LEU A 2 -30.01 -3.52 34.46
C LEU A 2 -29.23 -2.21 34.24
N THR A 3 -28.84 -2.06 32.97
CA THR A 3 -28.83 -0.82 32.15
C THR A 3 -27.95 0.37 32.54
N ASN A 4 -26.85 0.50 31.78
CA ASN A 4 -26.66 1.54 30.75
C ASN A 4 -27.30 2.91 31.01
N ILE A 5 -26.49 3.95 31.23
CA ILE A 5 -26.89 5.36 31.11
C ILE A 5 -25.77 6.14 30.40
N CYS A 6 -26.02 6.46 29.13
CA CYS A 6 -25.48 7.64 28.46
C CYS A 6 -26.19 8.89 29.00
N MET A 7 -25.45 9.98 29.25
CA MET A 7 -25.94 11.37 29.16
C MET A 7 -24.72 12.32 29.21
N HIS A 8 -24.44 13.00 28.11
CA HIS A 8 -24.84 14.39 27.82
C HIS A 8 -23.83 15.42 28.32
N ARG A 9 -23.26 16.19 27.38
CA ARG A 9 -23.40 17.65 27.45
C ARG A 9 -23.25 18.31 26.09
N ASP A 10 -24.38 18.86 25.67
CA ASP A 10 -24.56 19.85 24.62
C ASP A 10 -23.71 21.11 24.82
N TRP A 11 -23.42 21.81 23.72
CA TRP A 11 -23.54 23.27 23.66
C TRP A 11 -23.87 23.71 22.22
N LEU A 12 -25.19 23.81 21.97
CA LEU A 12 -25.95 24.92 21.36
C LEU A 12 -25.22 25.86 20.36
N LEU A 13 -25.68 25.89 19.10
CA LEU A 13 -26.49 26.94 18.41
C LEU A 13 -25.73 28.21 18.01
N THR A 14 -25.63 28.60 16.74
CA THR A 14 -26.66 29.27 15.88
C THR A 14 -25.89 29.80 14.64
N ALA A 15 -26.42 30.25 13.50
CA ALA A 15 -27.62 30.08 12.70
C ALA A 15 -27.42 31.01 11.46
N GLY A 16 -27.95 30.64 10.29
CA GLY A 16 -28.11 31.50 9.11
C GLY A 16 -27.40 30.97 7.85
N GLY A 17 -28.03 30.61 6.74
CA GLY A 17 -29.42 30.71 6.31
C GLY A 17 -29.52 31.17 4.85
N ALA A 18 -30.50 30.62 4.10
CA ALA A 18 -30.94 30.88 2.71
C ALA A 18 -30.23 30.05 1.61
N LYS A 19 -30.81 29.06 0.93
CA LYS A 19 -32.16 28.68 0.44
C LYS A 19 -32.61 29.37 -0.87
N THR A 20 -32.65 28.59 -1.95
CA THR A 20 -33.50 28.73 -3.16
C THR A 20 -33.87 27.30 -3.61
N ARG A 21 -35.00 26.71 -3.20
CA ARG A 21 -36.36 26.66 -3.82
C ARG A 21 -36.42 26.23 -5.30
N GLU A 22 -36.76 24.95 -5.47
CA GLU A 22 -37.95 24.37 -6.13
C GLU A 22 -38.61 25.09 -7.31
N HIS A 23 -38.87 24.33 -8.38
CA HIS A 23 -40.09 24.38 -9.21
C HIS A 23 -40.27 22.97 -9.85
N THR A 24 -41.20 22.12 -9.39
CA THR A 24 -42.66 22.05 -9.67
C THR A 24 -43.03 21.45 -11.04
N THR A 25 -43.49 20.19 -10.96
CA THR A 25 -44.75 19.64 -11.52
C THR A 25 -45.02 19.58 -13.02
N SER A 26 -45.31 18.33 -13.44
CA SER A 26 -46.59 17.89 -14.00
C SER A 26 -46.62 17.51 -15.48
N ALA A 27 -47.21 16.33 -15.69
CA ALA A 27 -48.30 16.05 -16.61
C ALA A 27 -48.03 15.20 -17.85
N MET A 28 -49.00 14.30 -18.03
CA MET A 28 -49.54 13.77 -19.29
C MET A 28 -48.77 12.60 -19.92
N LYS A 29 -49.29 11.37 -19.81
CA LYS A 29 -50.43 10.77 -20.54
C LYS A 29 -50.13 10.52 -22.02
N SER A 30 -50.14 9.23 -22.37
CA SER A 30 -50.59 8.57 -23.62
C SER A 30 -49.64 7.40 -23.90
N CYS A 31 -50.02 6.14 -23.66
CA CYS A 31 -51.08 5.39 -24.34
C CYS A 31 -50.96 5.51 -25.86
N VAL A 32 -50.19 4.62 -26.47
CA VAL A 32 -50.29 4.31 -27.90
C VAL A 32 -50.84 2.90 -28.01
N SER A 33 -52.16 2.84 -27.99
CA SER A 33 -52.95 1.74 -28.52
C SER A 33 -53.01 1.86 -30.04
N GLN A 34 -52.77 0.73 -30.71
CA GLN A 34 -53.64 0.18 -31.76
C GLN A 34 -53.93 1.05 -32.99
N THR A 35 -53.57 0.56 -34.18
CA THR A 35 -54.54 0.40 -35.29
C THR A 35 -53.90 -0.29 -36.50
N TYR A 36 -54.48 -1.44 -36.87
CA TYR A 36 -54.45 -1.98 -38.23
C TYR A 36 -55.61 -1.36 -39.01
N PRO A 37 -55.48 -1.24 -40.34
CA PRO A 37 -56.65 -1.39 -41.19
C PRO A 37 -56.30 -2.24 -42.48
N PRO A 38 -57.26 -2.54 -43.39
CA PRO A 38 -58.00 -3.79 -43.29
C PRO A 38 -58.31 -4.49 -44.65
N LEU A 39 -58.67 -5.79 -44.59
CA LEU A 39 -59.54 -6.53 -45.53
C LEU A 39 -58.99 -6.87 -46.95
N PRO A 40 -59.70 -7.70 -47.77
CA PRO A 40 -60.07 -9.10 -47.52
C PRO A 40 -59.99 -9.95 -48.82
N GLY A 41 -60.30 -11.25 -48.74
CA GLY A 41 -60.61 -12.10 -49.90
C GLY A 41 -59.77 -13.37 -49.90
N ILE A 42 -60.12 -14.37 -49.08
CA ILE A 42 -61.08 -15.45 -49.41
C ILE A 42 -60.66 -16.18 -50.68
N LEU A 43 -60.10 -17.38 -50.51
CA LEU A 43 -60.67 -18.68 -50.93
C LEU A 43 -59.48 -19.68 -51.01
N LEU A 44 -59.18 -20.39 -49.92
CA LEU A 44 -59.71 -21.75 -49.64
C LEU A 44 -59.43 -22.74 -50.80
N CYS A 45 -58.41 -23.57 -50.65
CA CYS A 45 -58.59 -25.02 -50.51
C CYS A 45 -57.25 -25.79 -50.48
N VAL A 46 -57.00 -26.40 -49.31
CA VAL A 46 -56.63 -27.81 -49.09
C VAL A 46 -55.45 -28.39 -49.89
N ILE A 47 -54.41 -28.84 -49.17
CA ILE A 47 -53.83 -30.20 -49.17
C ILE A 47 -52.61 -30.12 -48.22
N MET A 48 -52.76 -30.56 -46.96
CA MET A 48 -52.40 -31.91 -46.48
C MET A 48 -50.89 -32.19 -46.46
N LEU A 49 -50.43 -32.55 -45.25
CA LEU A 49 -49.29 -33.39 -44.91
C LEU A 49 -47.90 -32.74 -44.81
N GLY A 50 -47.39 -32.66 -43.58
CA GLY A 50 -46.00 -32.31 -43.32
C GLY A 50 -45.65 -31.93 -41.88
N MET A 51 -46.29 -32.52 -40.85
CA MET A 51 -45.75 -32.45 -39.48
C MET A 51 -44.56 -33.40 -39.38
N ALA A 52 -43.38 -32.95 -39.81
CA ALA A 52 -42.13 -33.53 -39.38
C ALA A 52 -41.76 -32.88 -38.03
N SER A 53 -42.16 -33.53 -36.95
CA SER A 53 -41.51 -33.32 -35.65
C SER A 53 -40.04 -33.68 -35.83
N SER A 54 -39.18 -32.67 -35.96
CA SER A 54 -37.76 -32.83 -35.69
C SER A 54 -37.63 -33.22 -34.22
N ALA A 55 -37.50 -34.52 -33.97
CA ALA A 55 -37.04 -35.04 -32.71
C ALA A 55 -35.68 -34.39 -32.44
N ASP A 56 -35.63 -33.55 -31.42
CA ASP A 56 -34.40 -33.03 -30.86
C ASP A 56 -33.55 -34.24 -30.44
N ALA A 57 -32.39 -34.41 -31.06
CA ALA A 57 -31.48 -35.51 -30.76
C ALA A 57 -30.91 -35.30 -29.35
N GLY A 58 -31.41 -36.09 -28.39
CA GLY A 58 -31.11 -35.96 -26.97
C GLY A 58 -29.63 -36.20 -26.69
N SER A 59 -28.92 -35.16 -26.24
CA SER A 59 -27.53 -35.25 -25.79
C SER A 59 -27.40 -36.22 -24.60
N LEU A 60 -26.61 -37.29 -24.74
CA LEU A 60 -26.42 -38.30 -23.70
C LEU A 60 -25.28 -37.90 -22.74
N TYR A 61 -25.57 -37.81 -21.43
CA TYR A 61 -24.59 -37.45 -20.40
C TYR A 61 -24.14 -38.67 -19.62
N LYS A 62 -22.81 -38.83 -19.45
CA LYS A 62 -22.17 -39.86 -18.63
C LYS A 62 -21.62 -39.24 -17.34
N TRP A 63 -22.02 -39.78 -16.19
CA TRP A 63 -21.53 -39.35 -14.88
C TRP A 63 -21.40 -40.53 -13.90
N ILE A 64 -20.68 -40.31 -12.79
CA ILE A 64 -20.43 -41.33 -11.75
C ILE A 64 -21.25 -40.97 -10.50
N ASP A 65 -22.10 -41.90 -10.08
CA ASP A 65 -22.95 -41.74 -8.89
C ASP A 65 -22.19 -41.95 -7.56
N GLU A 66 -22.87 -41.80 -6.41
CA GLU A 66 -22.22 -41.86 -5.09
C GLU A 66 -21.68 -43.25 -4.74
N ASN A 67 -22.18 -44.28 -5.43
CA ASN A 67 -21.79 -45.68 -5.26
C ASN A 67 -20.67 -46.10 -6.23
N GLY A 68 -20.18 -45.17 -7.06
CA GLY A 68 -19.15 -45.44 -8.05
C GLY A 68 -19.67 -46.06 -9.35
N GLU A 69 -20.99 -46.12 -9.54
CA GLU A 69 -21.59 -46.66 -10.77
C GLU A 69 -21.68 -45.59 -11.87
N VAL A 70 -21.35 -45.98 -13.10
CA VAL A 70 -21.45 -45.12 -14.27
C VAL A 70 -22.91 -45.08 -14.74
N ARG A 71 -23.53 -43.90 -14.69
CA ARG A 71 -24.91 -43.67 -15.10
C ARG A 71 -24.96 -42.85 -16.37
N TYR A 72 -25.82 -43.26 -17.30
CA TYR A 72 -26.14 -42.54 -18.53
C TYR A 72 -27.52 -41.91 -18.38
N THR A 73 -27.64 -40.60 -18.57
CA THR A 73 -28.92 -39.88 -18.47
C THR A 73 -29.04 -38.82 -19.54
N ASP A 74 -30.25 -38.60 -20.02
CA ASP A 74 -30.61 -37.53 -20.96
C ASP A 74 -30.73 -36.17 -20.22
N ARG A 75 -30.88 -36.20 -18.89
CA ARG A 75 -30.94 -35.00 -18.03
C ARG A 75 -30.08 -35.18 -16.78
N VAL A 76 -29.07 -34.32 -16.62
CA VAL A 76 -28.16 -34.33 -15.46
C VAL A 76 -28.89 -33.89 -14.19
N PRO A 77 -28.95 -34.72 -13.13
CA PRO A 77 -29.54 -34.33 -11.85
C PRO A 77 -28.65 -33.32 -11.10
N GLN A 78 -29.26 -32.39 -10.35
CA GLN A 78 -28.55 -31.31 -9.63
C GLN A 78 -27.50 -31.82 -8.62
N SER A 79 -27.69 -33.03 -8.08
CA SER A 79 -26.73 -33.69 -7.18
C SER A 79 -25.41 -34.06 -7.85
N ALA A 80 -25.41 -34.27 -9.17
CA ALA A 80 -24.23 -34.65 -9.96
C ALA A 80 -23.43 -33.45 -10.50
N SER A 81 -23.96 -32.21 -10.43
CA SER A 81 -23.36 -31.01 -11.04
C SER A 81 -21.97 -30.62 -10.52
N LYS A 82 -21.53 -31.17 -9.37
CA LYS A 82 -20.22 -30.86 -8.78
C LYS A 82 -19.13 -31.87 -9.14
N ARG A 83 -19.48 -32.98 -9.80
CA ARG A 83 -18.58 -34.08 -10.16
C ARG A 83 -18.11 -33.97 -11.60
N GLN A 84 -17.08 -34.74 -11.97
CA GLN A 84 -16.61 -34.82 -13.34
C GLN A 84 -17.69 -35.42 -14.25
N GLN A 85 -18.02 -34.75 -15.35
CA GLN A 85 -19.04 -35.18 -16.31
C GLN A 85 -18.44 -35.22 -17.71
N GLN A 86 -18.85 -36.22 -18.49
CA GLN A 86 -18.50 -36.32 -19.91
C GLN A 86 -19.79 -36.28 -20.74
N THR A 87 -19.86 -35.34 -21.69
CA THR A 87 -20.93 -35.28 -22.70
C THR A 87 -20.51 -36.16 -23.89
N LEU A 88 -21.36 -37.11 -24.26
CA LEU A 88 -21.13 -38.01 -25.40
C LEU A 88 -21.99 -37.58 -26.61
N ASN A 89 -21.47 -37.79 -27.82
CA ASN A 89 -22.29 -37.74 -29.04
C ASN A 89 -23.09 -39.01 -29.23
N ASP A 90 -23.98 -39.02 -30.22
CA ASP A 90 -24.85 -40.15 -30.58
C ASP A 90 -24.08 -41.44 -30.95
N GLN A 91 -22.76 -41.33 -31.20
CA GLN A 91 -21.86 -42.45 -31.49
C GLN A 91 -21.04 -42.92 -30.28
N GLY A 92 -21.29 -42.37 -29.09
CA GLY A 92 -20.59 -42.73 -27.87
C GLY A 92 -19.20 -42.10 -27.71
N ILE A 93 -18.87 -41.09 -28.51
CA ILE A 93 -17.59 -40.37 -28.47
C ILE A 93 -17.73 -39.16 -27.53
N VAL A 94 -16.77 -38.98 -26.63
CA VAL A 94 -16.71 -37.83 -25.71
C VAL A 94 -16.49 -36.54 -26.49
N ILE A 95 -17.46 -35.63 -26.42
CA ILE A 95 -17.38 -34.30 -27.05
C ILE A 95 -16.85 -33.26 -26.06
N ASP A 96 -17.26 -33.35 -24.79
CA ASP A 96 -16.91 -32.37 -23.75
C ASP A 96 -16.69 -33.07 -22.41
N THR A 97 -15.70 -32.62 -21.64
CA THR A 97 -15.42 -33.13 -20.28
C THR A 97 -15.42 -31.96 -19.31
N LYS A 98 -16.43 -31.91 -18.44
CA LYS A 98 -16.48 -30.97 -17.32
C LYS A 98 -15.73 -31.60 -16.14
N GLU A 99 -14.60 -31.03 -15.77
CA GLU A 99 -13.82 -31.47 -14.60
C GLU A 99 -14.60 -31.21 -13.29
N ALA A 100 -14.35 -32.04 -12.28
CA ALA A 100 -14.94 -31.86 -10.95
C ALA A 100 -14.54 -30.50 -10.36
N ALA A 101 -15.45 -29.88 -9.61
CA ALA A 101 -15.15 -28.62 -8.92
C ALA A 101 -13.99 -28.85 -7.94
N LYS A 102 -12.84 -28.18 -8.16
CA LYS A 102 -11.68 -28.23 -7.25
C LYS A 102 -12.12 -28.03 -5.80
N PRO A 103 -11.52 -28.75 -4.83
CA PRO A 103 -11.89 -28.60 -3.43
C PRO A 103 -11.71 -27.13 -3.00
N PRO A 104 -12.63 -26.57 -2.20
CA PRO A 104 -12.61 -25.16 -1.83
C PRO A 104 -11.29 -24.73 -1.17
N GLU A 105 -10.58 -25.65 -0.50
CA GLU A 105 -9.27 -25.42 0.10
C GLU A 105 -8.16 -25.22 -0.94
N GLU A 106 -8.13 -26.02 -2.01
CA GLU A 106 -7.14 -25.87 -3.10
C GLU A 106 -7.40 -24.57 -3.87
N LEU A 107 -8.67 -24.22 -4.10
CA LEU A 107 -9.05 -22.93 -4.70
C LEU A 107 -8.66 -21.74 -3.80
N ALA A 108 -8.79 -21.87 -2.48
CA ALA A 108 -8.36 -20.85 -1.53
C ALA A 108 -6.83 -20.71 -1.53
N ALA A 109 -6.09 -21.82 -1.55
CA ALA A 109 -4.64 -21.83 -1.63
C ALA A 109 -4.12 -21.18 -2.93
N ILE A 110 -4.72 -21.52 -4.08
CA ILE A 110 -4.37 -20.90 -5.38
C ILE A 110 -4.63 -19.39 -5.36
N LYS A 111 -5.80 -18.96 -4.87
CA LYS A 111 -6.14 -17.53 -4.76
C LYS A 111 -5.18 -16.78 -3.84
N GLN A 112 -4.77 -17.41 -2.74
CA GLN A 112 -3.82 -16.81 -1.81
C GLN A 112 -2.43 -16.69 -2.45
N ALA A 113 -1.94 -17.73 -3.12
CA ALA A 113 -0.67 -17.69 -3.84
C ALA A 113 -0.67 -16.63 -4.95
N GLU A 114 -1.77 -16.51 -5.71
CA GLU A 114 -1.91 -15.48 -6.74
C GLU A 114 -1.93 -14.07 -6.13
N LYS A 115 -2.62 -13.88 -5.00
CA LYS A 115 -2.64 -12.61 -4.26
C LYS A 115 -1.25 -12.23 -3.76
N GLU A 116 -0.49 -13.19 -3.23
CA GLU A 116 0.89 -12.96 -2.80
C GLU A 116 1.81 -12.64 -3.97
N ARG A 117 1.70 -13.37 -5.09
CA ARG A 117 2.45 -13.06 -6.31
C ARG A 117 2.14 -11.65 -6.82
N LYS A 118 0.86 -11.26 -6.88
CA LYS A 118 0.45 -9.90 -7.26
C LYS A 118 1.01 -8.85 -6.31
N LYS A 119 1.00 -9.11 -5.00
CA LYS A 119 1.62 -8.20 -4.01
C LYS A 119 3.12 -8.03 -4.25
N ARG A 120 3.85 -9.12 -4.48
CA ARG A 120 5.30 -9.07 -4.78
C ARG A 120 5.59 -8.28 -6.06
N LEU A 121 4.86 -8.57 -7.14
CA LEU A 121 5.00 -7.84 -8.42
C LEU A 121 4.67 -6.35 -8.29
N LEU A 122 3.65 -6.00 -7.49
CA LEU A 122 3.32 -4.60 -7.23
C LEU A 122 4.39 -3.90 -6.39
N ALA A 123 4.99 -4.58 -5.40
CA ALA A 123 6.10 -4.04 -4.63
C ALA A 123 7.33 -3.80 -5.52
N GLU A 124 7.73 -4.80 -6.31
CA GLU A 124 8.85 -4.69 -7.25
C GLU A 124 8.64 -3.55 -8.27
N LYS A 125 7.44 -3.41 -8.82
CA LYS A 125 7.10 -2.29 -9.71
C LYS A 125 7.25 -0.94 -9.02
N ARG A 126 6.80 -0.82 -7.77
CA ARG A 126 6.93 0.42 -6.99
C ARG A 126 8.39 0.76 -6.71
N ASP A 127 9.19 -0.23 -6.34
CA ASP A 127 10.62 -0.03 -6.04
C ASP A 127 11.38 0.39 -7.30
N ASN A 128 11.09 -0.26 -8.44
CA ASN A 128 11.66 0.13 -9.73
C ASN A 128 11.23 1.54 -10.16
N GLU A 129 9.96 1.91 -9.99
CA GLU A 129 9.48 3.26 -10.31
C GLU A 129 10.12 4.31 -9.38
N ALA A 130 10.26 4.00 -8.09
CA ALA A 130 10.94 4.87 -7.13
C ALA A 130 12.41 5.07 -7.50
N GLN A 131 13.11 4.01 -7.92
CA GLN A 131 14.50 4.11 -8.35
C GLN A 131 14.62 4.95 -9.63
N ARG A 132 13.76 4.73 -10.63
CA ARG A 132 13.74 5.54 -11.85
C ARG A 132 13.50 7.03 -11.56
N LYS A 133 12.61 7.35 -10.61
CA LYS A 133 12.37 8.74 -10.19
C LYS A 133 13.61 9.34 -9.53
N LYS A 134 14.31 8.59 -8.68
CA LYS A 134 15.58 9.04 -8.07
C LYS A 134 16.66 9.27 -9.12
N ASP A 135 16.83 8.33 -10.04
CA ASP A 135 17.80 8.43 -11.14
C ASP A 135 17.52 9.65 -12.02
N GLN A 136 16.24 9.87 -12.37
CA GLN A 136 15.82 11.04 -13.13
C GLN A 136 16.09 12.33 -12.35
N ALA A 137 15.77 12.37 -11.05
CA ALA A 137 16.05 13.54 -10.22
C ALA A 137 17.55 13.83 -10.13
N LEU A 138 18.38 12.79 -10.04
CA LEU A 138 19.84 12.91 -10.00
C LEU A 138 20.38 13.56 -11.28
N LEU A 139 19.96 13.05 -12.45
CA LEU A 139 20.37 13.60 -13.75
C LEU A 139 19.80 15.00 -14.04
N LEU A 140 18.63 15.34 -13.48
CA LEU A 140 18.03 16.67 -13.64
C LEU A 140 18.64 17.71 -12.70
N THR A 141 19.12 17.28 -11.53
CA THR A 141 19.69 18.20 -10.53
C THR A 141 21.15 18.51 -10.85
N PHE A 142 21.91 17.54 -11.35
CA PHE A 142 23.34 17.69 -11.61
C PHE A 142 23.65 17.51 -13.09
N SER A 143 24.22 18.57 -13.69
CA SER A 143 24.59 18.60 -15.10
C SER A 143 25.89 17.86 -15.41
N SER A 144 26.73 17.67 -14.40
CA SER A 144 28.00 16.96 -14.53
C SER A 144 28.40 16.26 -13.23
N GLU A 145 29.33 15.32 -13.34
CA GLU A 145 29.94 14.65 -12.19
C GLU A 145 30.66 15.65 -11.25
N ALA A 146 31.36 16.62 -11.82
CA ALA A 146 32.07 17.65 -11.06
C ALA A 146 31.12 18.54 -10.25
N GLU A 147 29.91 18.81 -10.75
CA GLU A 147 28.89 19.56 -10.01
C GLU A 147 28.36 18.78 -8.80
N LEU A 148 28.21 17.45 -8.94
CA LEU A 148 27.82 16.57 -7.84
C LEU A 148 28.91 16.51 -6.76
N GLU A 149 30.19 16.42 -7.14
CA GLU A 149 31.32 16.47 -6.21
C GLU A 149 31.42 17.82 -5.51
N LEU A 150 31.24 18.93 -6.23
CA LEU A 150 31.23 20.26 -5.63
C LEU A 150 30.09 20.40 -4.60
N ALA A 151 28.88 19.95 -4.94
CA ALA A 151 27.74 19.98 -4.03
C ALA A 151 27.98 19.12 -2.77
N LYS A 152 28.69 17.98 -2.91
CA LYS A 152 29.15 17.19 -1.77
C LYS A 152 30.08 18.01 -0.89
N ASP A 153 31.13 18.57 -1.47
CA ASP A 153 32.17 19.30 -0.73
C ASP A 153 31.60 20.51 0.00
N GLU A 154 30.75 21.31 -0.65
CA GLU A 154 30.04 22.44 0.00
C GLU A 154 29.19 21.97 1.19
N ARG A 155 28.49 20.84 1.05
CA ARG A 155 27.65 20.31 2.12
C ARG A 155 28.50 19.83 3.30
N ILE A 156 29.64 19.21 3.02
CA ILE A 156 30.59 18.75 4.04
C ILE A 156 31.27 19.92 4.73
N GLU A 157 31.66 20.96 4.01
CA GLU A 157 32.30 22.16 4.57
C GLU A 157 31.40 22.86 5.60
N VAL A 158 30.10 22.95 5.31
CA VAL A 158 29.11 23.49 6.28
C VAL A 158 29.08 22.65 7.56
N LEU A 159 29.08 21.32 7.44
CA LEU A 159 29.11 20.44 8.61
C LEU A 159 30.42 20.54 9.39
N ASP A 160 31.55 20.63 8.69
CA ASP A 160 32.85 20.79 9.31
C ASP A 160 32.96 22.10 10.08
N SER A 161 32.41 23.18 9.54
CA SER A 161 32.30 24.47 10.24
C SER A 161 31.49 24.36 11.53
N ILE A 162 30.36 23.63 11.50
CA ILE A 162 29.54 23.37 12.69
C ILE A 162 30.30 22.51 13.72
N ILE A 163 30.95 21.44 13.26
CA ILE A 163 31.76 20.55 14.11
C ILE A 163 32.89 21.33 14.79
N GLN A 164 33.60 22.18 14.06
CA GLN A 164 34.64 23.04 14.61
C GLN A 164 34.10 24.00 15.67
N LEU A 165 32.92 24.58 15.46
CA LEU A 165 32.27 25.43 16.46
C LEU A 165 31.94 24.67 17.75
N ILE A 166 31.44 23.44 17.63
CA ILE A 166 31.17 22.57 18.78
C ILE A 166 32.47 22.25 19.53
N TYR A 167 33.54 21.88 18.84
CA TYR A 167 34.85 21.65 19.45
C TYR A 167 35.37 22.87 20.20
N LYS A 168 35.30 24.06 19.60
CA LYS A 168 35.70 25.31 20.27
C LYS A 168 34.87 25.58 21.53
N SER A 169 33.56 25.34 21.47
CA SER A 169 32.66 25.49 22.62
C SER A 169 32.97 24.51 23.76
N MET A 170 33.25 23.24 23.42
CA MET A 170 33.65 22.21 24.38
C MET A 170 35.00 22.54 25.00
N ALA A 171 35.99 22.95 24.21
CA ALA A 171 37.31 23.33 24.72
C ALA A 171 37.21 24.47 25.76
N GLY A 172 36.41 25.50 25.47
CA GLY A 172 36.17 26.60 26.41
C GLY A 172 35.46 26.16 27.71
N THR A 173 34.41 25.34 27.58
CA THR A 173 33.66 24.81 28.73
C THR A 173 34.52 23.86 29.58
N ASN A 174 35.30 22.98 28.94
CA ASN A 174 36.22 22.07 29.59
C ASN A 174 37.35 22.80 30.32
N LYS A 175 37.92 23.86 29.73
CA LYS A 175 38.91 24.68 30.41
C LYS A 175 38.37 25.26 31.73
N LYS A 176 37.12 25.76 31.71
CA LYS A 176 36.46 26.28 32.92
C LYS A 176 36.15 25.18 33.94
N LEU A 177 35.73 24.01 33.46
CA LEU A 177 35.47 22.84 34.31
C LEU A 177 36.73 22.43 35.08
N VAL A 178 37.84 22.22 34.36
CA VAL A 178 39.14 21.85 34.96
C VAL A 178 39.64 22.91 35.94
N GLU A 179 39.43 24.20 35.66
CA GLU A 179 39.77 25.28 36.60
C GLU A 179 38.99 25.16 37.92
N LEU A 180 37.68 24.88 37.86
CA LEU A 180 36.85 24.72 39.06
C LEU A 180 37.14 23.41 39.81
N GLU A 181 37.41 22.32 39.09
CA GLU A 181 37.81 21.04 39.68
C GLU A 181 39.15 21.19 40.43
N ASN A 182 40.16 21.79 39.80
CA ASN A 182 41.43 22.09 40.47
C ASN A 182 41.26 22.98 41.70
N LEU A 183 40.37 23.99 41.63
CA LEU A 183 40.04 24.83 42.78
C LEU A 183 39.41 24.02 43.91
N ALA A 184 38.49 23.11 43.59
CA ALA A 184 37.85 22.21 44.55
C ALA A 184 38.88 21.28 45.21
N ASP A 185 39.77 20.70 44.42
CA ASP A 185 40.82 19.79 44.87
C ASP A 185 41.79 20.47 45.83
N GLN A 186 42.33 21.63 45.44
CA GLN A 186 43.35 22.34 46.21
C GLN A 186 42.81 22.95 47.51
N ASN A 187 41.59 23.48 47.47
CA ASN A 187 41.06 24.22 48.62
C ASN A 187 40.26 23.35 49.59
N TYR A 188 39.69 22.22 49.14
CA TYR A 188 38.79 21.40 49.95
C TYR A 188 39.24 19.94 50.02
N LEU A 189 39.25 19.22 48.90
CA LEU A 189 39.42 17.75 48.92
C LEU A 189 40.79 17.31 49.44
N THR A 190 41.87 17.98 49.02
CA THR A 190 43.24 17.69 49.52
C THR A 190 43.38 17.94 51.03
N LYS A 191 42.55 18.83 51.58
CA LYS A 191 42.52 19.17 53.01
C LYS A 191 41.51 18.34 53.80
N GLY A 192 40.82 17.40 53.15
CA GLY A 192 39.76 16.58 53.76
C GLY A 192 38.48 17.37 54.09
N LEU A 193 38.26 18.52 53.46
CA LEU A 193 37.07 19.35 53.64
C LEU A 193 36.03 19.04 52.56
N GLU A 194 34.76 19.22 52.89
CA GLU A 194 33.66 19.11 51.92
C GLU A 194 33.64 20.31 50.94
N VAL A 195 33.29 20.03 49.69
CA VAL A 195 33.20 21.04 48.64
C VAL A 195 31.91 21.86 48.83
N PRO A 196 31.95 23.20 48.82
CA PRO A 196 30.75 24.02 48.94
C PRO A 196 29.73 23.72 47.83
N GLY A 197 28.44 23.64 48.19
CA GLY A 197 27.37 23.26 47.25
C GLY A 197 27.31 24.11 45.98
N GLY A 198 27.55 25.43 46.07
CA GLY A 198 27.60 26.31 44.90
C GLY A 198 28.73 25.97 43.92
N LEU A 199 29.91 25.57 44.43
CA LEU A 199 31.04 25.14 43.60
C LEU A 199 30.74 23.79 42.95
N ALA A 200 30.26 22.82 43.73
CA ALA A 200 29.85 21.50 43.22
C ALA A 200 28.77 21.63 42.13
N GLN A 201 27.78 22.50 42.34
CA GLN A 201 26.71 22.75 41.36
C GLN A 201 27.24 23.32 40.05
N ASN A 202 28.22 24.24 40.10
CA ASN A 202 28.82 24.82 38.91
C ASN A 202 29.63 23.78 38.11
N ILE A 203 30.41 22.94 38.79
CA ILE A 203 31.14 21.82 38.18
C ILE A 203 30.15 20.88 37.47
N GLU A 204 29.07 20.50 38.16
CA GLU A 204 28.05 19.62 37.60
C GLU A 204 27.36 20.22 36.36
N VAL A 205 27.01 21.51 36.39
CA VAL A 205 26.40 22.20 35.25
C VAL A 205 27.33 22.23 34.04
N LEU A 206 28.61 22.55 34.24
CA LEU A 206 29.60 22.57 33.15
C LEU A 206 29.85 21.17 32.59
N SER A 207 29.94 20.16 33.46
CA SER A 207 30.07 18.75 33.06
C SER A 207 28.88 18.30 32.21
N ARG A 208 27.64 18.56 32.64
CA ARG A 208 26.44 18.27 31.85
C ARG A 208 26.42 19.01 30.51
N LYS A 209 26.87 20.27 30.49
CA LYS A 209 26.98 21.05 29.26
C LYS A 209 27.96 20.41 28.27
N ASN A 210 29.12 19.96 28.73
CA ASN A 210 30.08 19.24 27.91
C ASN A 210 29.50 17.92 27.37
N LEU A 211 28.83 17.14 28.22
CA LEU A 211 28.17 15.90 27.79
C LEU A 211 27.10 16.15 26.71
N SER A 212 26.30 17.20 26.85
CA SER A 212 25.31 17.59 25.85
C SER A 212 25.96 17.97 24.52
N ARG A 213 27.08 18.70 24.54
CA ARG A 213 27.83 19.08 23.33
C ARG A 213 28.52 17.89 22.68
N ASP A 214 29.05 16.95 23.46
CA ASP A 214 29.61 15.70 22.95
C ASP A 214 28.55 14.88 22.20
N ASN A 215 27.34 14.77 22.75
CA ASN A 215 26.24 14.10 22.05
C ASN A 215 25.88 14.78 20.72
N GLN A 216 25.84 16.11 20.69
CA GLN A 216 25.62 16.86 19.45
C GLN A 216 26.75 16.67 18.44
N LEU A 217 27.99 16.62 18.90
CA LEU A 217 29.16 16.34 18.05
C LEU A 217 29.02 14.96 17.41
N ARG A 218 28.69 13.92 18.19
CA ARG A 218 28.47 12.56 17.65
C ARG A 218 27.37 12.52 16.61
N GLN A 219 26.27 13.25 16.83
CA GLN A 219 25.20 13.36 15.84
C GLN A 219 25.68 14.02 14.55
N LYS A 220 26.48 15.09 14.64
CA LYS A 220 27.01 15.79 13.45
C LYS A 220 28.04 14.96 12.70
N LEU A 221 28.91 14.22 13.39
CA LEU A 221 29.83 13.28 12.77
C LEU A 221 29.09 12.15 12.05
N THR A 222 28.04 11.60 12.68
CA THR A 222 27.19 10.57 12.05
C THR A 222 26.46 11.12 10.83
N GLU A 223 25.95 12.35 10.92
CA GLU A 223 25.30 13.05 9.80
C GLU A 223 26.28 13.27 8.64
N LYS A 224 27.52 13.71 8.93
CA LYS A 224 28.60 13.88 7.95
C LYS A 224 28.86 12.58 7.21
N ASN A 225 29.18 11.50 7.93
CA ASN A 225 29.48 10.19 7.33
C ASN A 225 28.30 9.64 6.50
N ARG A 226 27.06 9.87 6.96
CA ARG A 226 25.87 9.47 6.21
C ARG A 226 25.74 10.23 4.90
N ILE A 227 26.00 11.53 4.90
CA ILE A 227 25.96 12.38 3.71
C ILE A 227 27.08 11.96 2.74
N GLU A 228 28.31 11.79 3.23
CA GLU A 228 29.43 11.30 2.39
C GLU A 228 29.06 9.98 1.72
N SER A 229 28.57 8.99 2.49
CA SER A 229 28.18 7.69 1.95
C SER A 229 27.06 7.79 0.90
N GLN A 230 26.09 8.68 1.12
CA GLN A 230 25.00 8.91 0.16
C GLN A 230 25.53 9.49 -1.15
N PHE A 231 26.40 10.50 -1.08
CA PHE A 231 27.00 11.11 -2.28
C PHE A 231 27.90 10.13 -3.03
N GLU A 232 28.64 9.25 -2.35
CA GLU A 232 29.44 8.22 -3.02
C GLU A 232 28.56 7.22 -3.81
N ILE A 233 27.40 6.85 -3.24
CA ILE A 233 26.41 6.02 -3.93
C ILE A 233 25.83 6.77 -5.14
N ASP A 234 25.47 8.03 -4.96
CA ASP A 234 24.88 8.86 -6.02
C ASP A 234 25.89 9.12 -7.14
N LEU A 235 27.17 9.31 -6.82
CA LEU A 235 28.26 9.47 -7.79
C LEU A 235 28.46 8.19 -8.62
N ALA A 236 28.52 7.04 -7.96
CA ALA A 236 28.60 5.75 -8.65
C ALA A 236 27.37 5.51 -9.53
N ARG A 237 26.18 5.90 -9.05
CA ARG A 237 24.93 5.79 -9.82
C ARG A 237 24.92 6.73 -11.01
N TYR A 238 25.38 7.97 -10.86
CA TYR A 238 25.49 8.95 -11.93
C TYR A 238 26.39 8.43 -13.05
N ARG A 239 27.59 7.95 -12.72
CA ARG A 239 28.54 7.35 -13.67
C ARG A 239 27.94 6.15 -14.42
N ALA A 240 27.11 5.35 -13.76
CA ALA A 240 26.44 4.21 -14.39
C ALA A 240 25.28 4.62 -15.31
N LEU A 241 24.74 5.83 -15.17
CA LEU A 241 23.65 6.37 -16.00
C LEU A 241 24.14 7.27 -17.13
N SER A 242 25.35 7.85 -17.00
CA SER A 242 25.95 8.76 -17.99
C SER A 242 26.82 8.06 -19.04
N ASN A 243 27.23 6.80 -18.80
CA ASN A 243 27.86 5.90 -19.77
C ASN A 243 26.82 5.19 -20.64
#